data_AF-A0A1G8S301-F1
#
_entry.id   AF-A0A1G8S301-F1
#
_cell.length_a   1.000
_cell.length_b   1.000
_cell.length_c   1.000
_cell.angle_alpha   90.00
_cell.angle_beta   90.00
_cell.angle_gamma   90.00
#
_symmetry.space_group_name_H-M   'P 1'
#
loop_
_entity.id
_entity.type
_entity.pdbx_description
1 polymer ?
#
loop_
_entity_poly.entity_id
_entity_poly.type
_entity_poly.pdbx_seq_one_letter_code
_entity_poly.pdbx_strand_id
1 'polypeptide(L)'
;MKVGKYLFSFFLVIFIYMPVTSAGSNPFSDVTEDFWAEEEIEFLAEKGIISGYDDGTFRPNESVIRSQAASMIVEALGLDTTDRPPSDFSDIDENFHAYKMAATVQDEGIITGRDGAFMPNDTLTRGQMAAVLNRSFDFSNGQVYFADINEDYVFYQDIANIAKARVTTGYEKGNTFRPNGNTTRAQFSVFLARALDDSSPAFSNIDSAAYLALESVGENHEDFITSELVQFIYTESKNLSLPRSASDQWLLGESVEQEHSQPGDVVFFQGTYLMSGIYIDNGRFIIVTSEG
;
A
#
# COMPACT_ATOMS: atom_id res chain seq x y z
N MET A 1 -8.99 15.55 -72.11
CA MET A 1 -9.76 14.41 -71.57
C MET A 1 -9.25 14.12 -70.16
N LYS A 2 -10.15 13.81 -69.22
CA LYS A 2 -10.08 14.01 -67.76
C LYS A 2 -8.73 13.70 -67.07
N VAL A 3 -8.25 14.68 -66.28
CA VAL A 3 -7.24 14.52 -65.22
C VAL A 3 -7.99 14.46 -63.89
N GLY A 4 -7.88 13.35 -63.16
CA GLY A 4 -8.42 13.21 -61.80
C GLY A 4 -7.44 13.76 -60.78
N LYS A 5 -7.85 14.78 -60.01
CA LYS A 5 -7.14 15.25 -58.82
C LYS A 5 -7.68 14.48 -57.61
N TYR A 6 -6.83 13.72 -56.94
CA TYR A 6 -7.10 13.21 -55.60
C TYR A 6 -6.94 14.37 -54.61
N LEU A 7 -8.01 14.68 -53.86
CA LEU A 7 -7.92 15.56 -52.69
C LEU A 7 -7.16 14.81 -51.59
N PHE A 8 -5.99 15.30 -51.23
CA PHE A 8 -5.31 14.92 -50.00
C PHE A 8 -6.03 15.63 -48.85
N SER A 9 -6.80 14.88 -48.07
CA SER A 9 -7.43 15.39 -46.84
C SER A 9 -6.32 15.71 -45.84
N PHE A 10 -6.12 17.00 -45.57
CA PHE A 10 -5.21 17.47 -44.53
C PHE A 10 -5.89 17.22 -43.18
N PHE A 11 -5.52 16.14 -42.48
CA PHE A 11 -5.88 15.99 -41.07
C PHE A 11 -5.07 17.02 -40.28
N LEU A 12 -5.74 18.07 -39.81
CA LEU A 12 -5.20 19.04 -38.87
C LEU A 12 -5.01 18.34 -37.52
N VAL A 13 -3.79 17.90 -37.22
CA VAL A 13 -3.42 17.47 -35.86
C VAL A 13 -3.28 18.71 -35.01
N ILE A 14 -4.33 19.06 -34.28
CA ILE A 14 -4.28 20.10 -33.24
C ILE A 14 -3.51 19.48 -32.07
N PHE A 15 -2.24 19.85 -31.92
CA PHE A 15 -1.53 19.67 -30.65
C PHE A 15 -2.15 20.62 -29.64
N ILE A 16 -3.07 20.10 -28.83
CA ILE A 16 -3.57 20.81 -27.66
C ILE A 16 -2.41 20.80 -26.67
N TYR A 17 -1.73 21.93 -26.50
CA TYR A 17 -0.83 22.14 -25.38
C TYR A 17 -1.69 22.16 -24.12
N MET A 18 -1.86 21.00 -23.49
CA MET A 18 -2.26 20.98 -22.09
C MET A 18 -1.08 21.54 -21.31
N PRO A 19 -1.24 22.62 -20.54
CA PRO A 19 -0.23 22.98 -19.56
C PRO A 19 -0.11 21.79 -18.62
N VAL A 20 1.09 21.23 -18.52
CA VAL A 20 1.45 20.38 -17.38
C VAL A 20 1.30 21.30 -16.16
N THR A 21 0.25 21.09 -15.37
CA THR A 21 0.16 21.68 -14.04
C THR A 21 1.40 21.21 -13.29
N SER A 22 2.19 22.17 -12.80
CA SER A 22 3.31 21.85 -11.92
C SER A 22 2.79 21.02 -10.75
N ALA A 23 3.36 19.84 -10.51
CA ALA A 23 3.24 19.15 -9.23
C ALA A 23 3.52 20.16 -8.12
N GLY A 24 2.63 20.21 -7.13
CA GLY A 24 2.60 21.29 -6.15
C GLY A 24 3.72 21.12 -5.14
N SER A 25 4.91 21.66 -5.45
CA SER A 25 6.12 21.60 -4.62
C SER A 25 5.86 21.32 -3.14
N ASN A 26 6.33 20.18 -2.65
CA ASN A 26 6.28 19.76 -1.26
C ASN A 26 6.44 20.93 -0.27
N PRO A 27 5.46 21.17 0.63
CA PRO A 27 5.44 22.35 1.49
C PRO A 27 6.40 22.26 2.69
N PHE A 28 7.07 21.12 2.92
CA PHE A 28 7.84 20.86 4.12
C PHE A 28 9.35 20.96 3.90
N SER A 29 10.01 21.81 4.68
CA SER A 29 11.44 22.12 4.54
C SER A 29 12.40 20.96 4.87
N ASP A 30 11.94 19.96 5.60
CA ASP A 30 12.71 18.78 6.04
C ASP A 30 12.32 17.48 5.32
N VAL A 31 11.57 17.60 4.21
CA VAL A 31 11.25 16.51 3.28
C VAL A 31 11.79 16.93 1.92
N THR A 32 12.96 16.39 1.55
CA THR A 32 13.64 16.70 0.29
C THR A 32 13.05 15.88 -0.86
N GLU A 33 13.25 16.32 -2.12
CA GLU A 33 12.77 15.61 -3.33
C GLU A 33 13.24 14.14 -3.42
N ASP A 34 14.38 13.80 -2.79
CA ASP A 34 14.93 12.44 -2.75
C ASP A 34 14.53 11.67 -1.48
N PHE A 35 13.68 12.23 -0.62
CA PHE A 35 13.20 11.55 0.56
C PHE A 35 12.25 10.41 0.17
N TRP A 36 12.48 9.22 0.73
CA TRP A 36 11.82 7.97 0.30
C TRP A 36 10.28 7.96 0.39
N ALA A 37 9.69 8.88 1.16
CA ALA A 37 8.24 9.03 1.34
C ALA A 37 7.72 10.39 0.85
N GLU A 38 8.52 11.08 0.03
CA GLU A 38 8.20 12.43 -0.42
C GLU A 38 6.88 12.48 -1.19
N GLU A 39 6.69 11.59 -2.15
CA GLU A 39 5.47 11.52 -2.97
C GLU A 39 4.20 11.30 -2.12
N GLU A 40 4.23 10.37 -1.15
CA GLU A 40 3.06 10.13 -0.29
C GLU A 40 2.81 11.28 0.69
N ILE A 41 3.85 11.95 1.16
CA ILE A 41 3.73 13.12 2.02
C ILE A 41 3.14 14.29 1.22
N GLU A 42 3.65 14.56 0.01
CA GLU A 42 3.12 15.59 -0.88
C GLU A 42 1.64 15.32 -1.20
N PHE A 43 1.29 14.10 -1.58
CA PHE A 43 -0.09 13.67 -1.84
C PHE A 43 -1.05 13.94 -0.68
N LEU A 44 -0.65 13.57 0.54
CA LEU A 44 -1.49 13.81 1.73
C LEU A 44 -1.59 15.31 2.05
N ALA A 45 -0.54 16.09 1.79
CA ALA A 45 -0.54 17.53 1.99
C ALA A 45 -1.46 18.24 0.98
N GLU A 46 -1.40 17.85 -0.29
CA GLU A 46 -2.29 18.34 -1.35
C GLU A 46 -3.77 18.05 -1.05
N LYS A 47 -4.05 16.88 -0.43
CA LYS A 47 -5.39 16.53 0.06
C LYS A 47 -5.81 17.24 1.34
N GLY A 48 -4.92 18.00 1.98
CA GLY A 48 -5.18 18.68 3.25
C GLY A 48 -5.24 17.75 4.47
N ILE A 49 -4.78 16.50 4.34
CA ILE A 49 -4.79 15.49 5.40
C ILE A 49 -3.63 15.72 6.39
N ILE A 50 -2.53 16.29 5.91
CA ILE A 50 -1.39 16.68 6.74
C ILE A 50 -0.99 18.14 6.51
N SER A 51 -0.54 18.80 7.57
CA SER A 51 -0.15 20.22 7.55
C SER A 51 1.22 20.52 8.16
N GLY A 52 1.88 19.52 8.75
CA GLY A 52 3.19 19.69 9.41
C GLY A 52 3.11 20.50 10.71
N TYR A 53 4.16 21.26 10.99
CA TYR A 53 4.31 22.13 12.16
C TYR A 53 4.43 23.59 11.73
N ASP A 54 4.16 24.52 12.66
CA ASP A 54 4.19 25.97 12.41
C ASP A 54 5.56 26.50 11.94
N ASP A 55 6.63 25.74 12.18
CA ASP A 55 7.99 26.06 11.72
C ASP A 55 8.27 25.65 10.26
N GLY A 56 7.27 25.10 9.56
CA GLY A 56 7.39 24.64 8.18
C GLY A 56 8.08 23.28 8.03
N THR A 57 8.15 22.49 9.12
CA THR A 57 8.66 21.11 9.10
C THR A 57 7.53 20.09 9.15
N PHE A 58 7.77 18.88 8.63
CA PHE A 58 6.91 17.72 8.79
C PHE A 58 7.40 16.77 9.88
N ARG A 59 8.71 16.73 10.14
CA ARG A 59 9.39 15.83 11.08
C ARG A 59 9.19 14.35 10.74
N PRO A 60 9.54 13.91 9.51
CA PRO A 60 9.20 12.58 8.99
C PRO A 60 9.75 11.41 9.80
N ASN A 61 10.88 11.63 10.49
CA ASN A 61 11.59 10.60 11.25
C ASN A 61 11.16 10.51 12.73
N GLU A 62 10.34 11.44 13.21
CA GLU A 62 9.78 11.35 14.56
C GLU A 62 8.71 10.25 14.63
N SER A 63 8.59 9.61 15.79
CA SER A 63 7.50 8.65 16.01
C SER A 63 6.16 9.36 15.98
N VAL A 64 5.18 8.79 15.28
CA VAL A 64 3.82 9.33 15.29
C VAL A 64 3.17 9.05 16.64
N ILE A 65 2.56 10.08 17.23
CA ILE A 65 1.77 9.96 18.46
C ILE A 65 0.29 9.78 18.17
N ARG A 66 -0.45 9.25 19.14
CA ARG A 66 -1.88 8.90 18.99
C ARG A 66 -2.77 10.07 18.57
N SER A 67 -2.56 11.26 19.12
CA SER A 67 -3.33 12.47 18.73
C SER A 67 -3.06 12.91 17.29
N GLN A 68 -1.83 12.73 16.80
CA GLN A 68 -1.49 13.03 15.41
C GLN A 68 -2.12 12.01 14.47
N ALA A 69 -2.01 10.72 14.78
CA ALA A 69 -2.67 9.67 13.99
C ALA A 69 -4.20 9.87 13.96
N ALA A 70 -4.82 10.21 15.10
CA ALA A 70 -6.26 10.52 15.15
C ALA A 70 -6.64 11.67 14.21
N SER A 71 -5.87 12.76 14.23
CA SER A 71 -6.11 13.90 13.34
C SER A 71 -5.99 13.51 11.87
N MET A 72 -4.93 12.78 11.51
CA MET A 72 -4.72 12.31 10.13
C MET A 72 -5.85 11.40 9.64
N ILE A 73 -6.36 10.50 10.49
CA ILE A 73 -7.46 9.59 10.12
C ILE A 73 -8.78 10.35 9.97
N VAL A 74 -9.09 11.28 10.87
CA VAL A 74 -10.31 12.11 10.78
C VAL A 74 -10.35 12.88 9.47
N GLU A 75 -9.24 13.53 9.10
CA GLU A 75 -9.14 14.27 7.84
C GLU A 75 -9.18 13.33 6.63
N ALA A 76 -8.46 12.20 6.68
CA ALA A 76 -8.41 11.23 5.59
C ALA A 76 -9.78 10.62 5.25
N LEU A 77 -10.59 10.34 6.28
CA LEU A 77 -11.92 9.77 6.14
C LEU A 77 -13.02 10.84 6.00
N GLY A 78 -12.69 12.13 6.16
CA GLY A 78 -13.66 13.22 6.15
C GLY A 78 -14.72 13.09 7.25
N LEU A 79 -14.33 12.60 8.42
CA LEU A 79 -15.26 12.32 9.52
C LEU A 79 -15.79 13.63 10.11
N ASP A 80 -17.11 13.67 10.35
CA ASP A 80 -17.72 14.78 11.06
C ASP A 80 -17.23 14.80 12.51
N THR A 81 -16.75 15.95 12.98
CA THR A 81 -16.27 16.12 14.37
C THR A 81 -17.30 16.85 15.24
N THR A 82 -18.46 17.19 14.68
CA THR A 82 -19.57 17.82 15.38
C THR A 82 -20.47 16.78 16.03
N ASP A 83 -21.15 17.17 17.11
CA ASP A 83 -22.15 16.35 17.81
C ASP A 83 -21.71 14.94 18.23
N ARG A 84 -20.41 14.76 18.52
CA ARG A 84 -19.86 13.50 19.05
C ARG A 84 -20.19 13.33 20.54
N PRO A 85 -20.40 12.08 21.02
CA PRO A 85 -20.48 11.82 22.45
C PRO A 85 -19.23 12.36 23.16
N PRO A 86 -19.36 13.05 24.30
CA PRO A 86 -18.21 13.50 25.04
C PRO A 86 -17.37 12.30 25.48
N SER A 87 -16.05 12.39 25.30
CA SER A 87 -15.14 11.34 25.77
C SER A 87 -14.89 11.49 27.26
N ASP A 88 -15.08 10.43 28.03
CA ASP A 88 -14.78 10.38 29.49
C ASP A 88 -13.28 10.16 29.78
N PHE A 89 -12.38 10.60 28.90
CA PHE A 89 -10.95 10.43 29.10
C PHE A 89 -10.42 11.34 30.21
N SER A 90 -9.62 10.76 31.11
CA SER A 90 -9.07 11.46 32.28
C SER A 90 -7.88 12.37 31.98
N ASP A 91 -7.25 12.23 30.82
CA ASP A 91 -5.99 12.88 30.45
C ASP A 91 -6.12 13.95 29.34
N ILE A 92 -7.33 14.16 28.83
CA ILE A 92 -7.67 15.23 27.88
C ILE A 92 -9.03 15.85 28.24
N ASP A 93 -9.19 17.14 27.96
CA ASP A 93 -10.44 17.88 28.12
C ASP A 93 -10.79 18.64 26.83
N GLU A 94 -11.97 19.28 26.78
CA GLU A 94 -12.48 20.00 25.59
C GLU A 94 -11.55 21.11 25.07
N ASN A 95 -10.61 21.62 25.89
CA ASN A 95 -9.62 22.62 25.48
C ASN A 95 -8.35 22.01 24.89
N PHE A 96 -8.17 20.68 24.97
CA PHE A 96 -7.07 20.00 24.33
C PHE A 96 -7.22 20.08 22.80
N HIS A 97 -6.16 20.51 22.10
CA HIS A 97 -6.20 20.82 20.67
C HIS A 97 -6.74 19.69 19.78
N ALA A 98 -6.52 18.42 20.16
CA ALA A 98 -7.00 17.25 19.44
C ALA A 98 -8.16 16.53 20.15
N TYR A 99 -8.86 17.18 21.08
CA TYR A 99 -9.98 16.58 21.81
C TYR A 99 -11.07 16.06 20.87
N LYS A 100 -11.50 16.90 19.91
CA LYS A 100 -12.55 16.51 18.95
C LYS A 100 -12.13 15.32 18.10
N MET A 101 -10.87 15.28 17.67
CA MET A 101 -10.32 14.20 16.87
C MET A 101 -10.29 12.90 17.70
N ALA A 102 -9.84 12.98 18.96
CA ALA A 102 -9.82 11.84 19.89
C ALA A 102 -11.23 11.29 20.17
N ALA A 103 -12.22 12.16 20.42
CA ALA A 103 -13.60 11.76 20.60
C ALA A 103 -14.18 11.12 19.33
N THR A 104 -13.87 11.68 18.17
CA THR A 104 -14.34 11.16 16.86
C THR A 104 -13.80 9.76 16.60
N VAL A 105 -12.48 9.55 16.67
CA VAL A 105 -11.91 8.21 16.42
C VAL A 105 -12.26 7.18 17.49
N GLN A 106 -12.65 7.63 18.70
CA GLN A 106 -13.20 6.75 19.73
C GLN A 106 -14.62 6.32 19.37
N ASP A 107 -15.48 7.26 18.97
CA ASP A 107 -16.87 7.02 18.60
C ASP A 107 -16.97 6.08 17.38
N GLU A 108 -16.09 6.27 16.40
CA GLU A 108 -15.94 5.36 15.24
C GLU A 108 -15.27 4.01 15.60
N GLY A 109 -14.78 3.84 16.83
CA GLY A 109 -14.11 2.61 17.27
C GLY A 109 -12.72 2.37 16.67
N ILE A 110 -12.12 3.38 16.03
CA ILE A 110 -10.82 3.29 15.34
C ILE A 110 -9.66 3.29 16.34
N ILE A 111 -9.59 4.33 17.18
CA ILE A 111 -8.59 4.48 18.24
C ILE A 111 -9.31 4.59 19.58
N THR A 112 -9.25 3.53 20.37
CA THR A 112 -9.78 3.52 21.72
C THR A 112 -8.70 3.86 22.73
N GLY A 113 -9.09 4.43 23.87
CA GLY A 113 -8.21 4.58 25.03
C GLY A 113 -8.00 3.27 25.80
N ARG A 114 -7.20 3.35 26.87
CA ARG A 114 -7.04 2.27 27.86
C ARG A 114 -7.02 2.88 29.27
N ASP A 115 -7.51 2.13 30.24
CA ASP A 115 -7.54 2.55 31.66
C ASP A 115 -8.20 3.93 31.91
N GLY A 116 -9.20 4.28 31.08
CA GLY A 116 -9.90 5.57 31.18
C GLY A 116 -9.09 6.77 30.66
N ALA A 117 -8.02 6.56 29.90
CA ALA A 117 -7.19 7.59 29.29
C ALA A 117 -7.04 7.38 27.78
N PHE A 118 -6.96 8.46 27.01
CA PHE A 118 -6.72 8.41 25.56
C PHE A 118 -5.24 8.22 25.23
N MET A 119 -4.35 8.77 26.05
CA MET A 119 -2.90 8.79 25.91
C MET A 119 -2.44 9.51 24.64
N PRO A 120 -2.74 10.81 24.49
CA PRO A 120 -2.55 11.54 23.22
C PRO A 120 -1.09 11.60 22.75
N ASN A 121 -0.14 11.47 23.69
CA ASN A 121 1.30 11.60 23.44
C ASN A 121 2.03 10.24 23.35
N ASP A 122 1.33 9.13 23.60
CA ASP A 122 1.92 7.81 23.41
C ASP A 122 2.13 7.56 21.91
N THR A 123 3.27 6.95 21.56
CA THR A 123 3.61 6.59 20.18
C THR A 123 2.87 5.34 19.73
N LEU A 124 2.61 5.22 18.44
CA LEU A 124 2.04 3.99 17.86
C LEU A 124 3.14 2.99 17.46
N THR A 125 2.99 1.74 17.89
CA THR A 125 3.76 0.64 17.27
C THR A 125 3.22 0.33 15.88
N ARG A 126 3.99 -0.40 15.07
CA ARG A 126 3.55 -0.83 13.73
C ARG A 126 2.34 -1.75 13.77
N GLY A 127 2.24 -2.63 14.77
CA GLY A 127 1.04 -3.46 14.97
C GLY A 127 -0.19 -2.63 15.32
N GLN A 128 -0.04 -1.61 16.18
CA GLN A 128 -1.13 -0.69 16.51
C GLN A 128 -1.54 0.15 15.29
N MET A 129 -0.57 0.64 14.50
CA MET A 129 -0.84 1.35 13.24
C MET A 129 -1.64 0.46 12.28
N ALA A 130 -1.28 -0.82 12.15
CA ALA A 130 -2.02 -1.74 11.29
C ALA A 130 -3.49 -1.88 11.73
N ALA A 131 -3.73 -2.01 13.04
CA ALA A 131 -5.09 -2.05 13.58
C ALA A 131 -5.87 -0.75 13.35
N VAL A 132 -5.22 0.41 13.46
CA VAL A 132 -5.85 1.71 13.17
C VAL A 132 -6.28 1.78 11.71
N LEU A 133 -5.41 1.42 10.76
CA LEU A 133 -5.74 1.46 9.33
C LEU A 133 -6.78 0.40 8.97
N ASN A 134 -6.66 -0.82 9.47
CA ASN A 134 -7.62 -1.88 9.22
C ASN A 134 -9.04 -1.49 9.66
N ARG A 135 -9.18 -0.88 10.85
CA ARG A 135 -10.48 -0.37 11.33
C ARG A 135 -10.98 0.85 10.56
N SER A 136 -10.08 1.68 10.05
CA SER A 136 -10.43 2.89 9.30
C SER A 136 -11.01 2.58 7.92
N PHE A 137 -10.51 1.52 7.28
CA PHE A 137 -10.82 1.19 5.88
C PHE A 137 -11.51 -0.17 5.69
N ASP A 138 -11.78 -0.89 6.78
CA ASP A 138 -12.48 -2.19 6.82
C ASP A 138 -11.87 -3.25 5.89
N PHE A 139 -10.54 -3.33 5.86
CA PHE A 139 -9.85 -4.37 5.10
C PHE A 139 -10.14 -5.75 5.69
N SER A 140 -10.21 -6.78 4.85
CA SER A 140 -10.63 -8.11 5.29
C SER A 140 -10.00 -9.24 4.47
N ASN A 141 -10.14 -10.47 4.98
CA ASN A 141 -9.76 -11.72 4.32
C ASN A 141 -8.27 -11.78 3.94
N GLY A 142 -7.41 -11.12 4.71
CA GLY A 142 -5.97 -11.20 4.58
C GLY A 142 -5.42 -12.52 5.10
N GLN A 143 -4.50 -13.11 4.34
CA GLN A 143 -3.63 -14.21 4.77
C GLN A 143 -2.21 -13.82 4.37
N VAL A 144 -1.38 -13.42 5.33
CA VAL A 144 0.00 -13.00 5.04
C VAL A 144 0.94 -13.51 6.11
N TYR A 145 2.05 -14.07 5.64
CA TYR A 145 3.11 -14.62 6.47
C TYR A 145 4.32 -13.69 6.45
N PHE A 146 4.43 -12.87 7.50
CA PHE A 146 5.70 -12.22 7.87
C PHE A 146 6.46 -13.15 8.82
N ALA A 147 7.77 -13.30 8.61
CA ALA A 147 8.61 -14.24 9.34
C ALA A 147 8.70 -13.96 10.85
N ASP A 148 8.41 -12.73 11.27
CA ASP A 148 8.42 -12.29 12.68
C ASP A 148 7.03 -12.12 13.29
N ILE A 149 5.98 -12.61 12.62
CA ILE A 149 4.60 -12.57 13.10
C ILE A 149 4.07 -14.01 13.22
N ASN A 150 3.48 -14.31 14.39
CA ASN A 150 2.73 -15.55 14.64
C ASN A 150 1.21 -15.25 14.64
N GLU A 151 0.39 -16.24 14.31
CA GLU A 151 -1.08 -16.16 14.27
C GLU A 151 -1.70 -15.77 15.62
N ASP A 152 -1.00 -16.03 16.73
CA ASP A 152 -1.41 -15.64 18.08
C ASP A 152 -1.07 -14.18 18.43
N TYR A 153 -0.38 -13.45 17.56
CA TYR A 153 -0.11 -12.03 17.78
C TYR A 153 -1.41 -11.22 17.73
N VAL A 154 -1.59 -10.32 18.70
CA VAL A 154 -2.87 -9.60 18.90
C VAL A 154 -3.34 -8.80 17.68
N PHE A 155 -2.42 -8.33 16.83
CA PHE A 155 -2.74 -7.61 15.58
C PHE A 155 -2.48 -8.44 14.32
N TYR A 156 -2.40 -9.78 14.44
CA TYR A 156 -2.13 -10.67 13.30
C TYR A 156 -3.09 -10.40 12.13
N GLN A 157 -4.40 -10.42 12.40
CA GLN A 157 -5.39 -10.26 11.35
C GLN A 157 -5.37 -8.84 10.74
N ASP A 158 -5.16 -7.82 11.56
CA ASP A 158 -5.03 -6.44 11.08
C ASP A 158 -3.86 -6.30 10.10
N ILE A 159 -2.70 -6.86 10.47
CA ILE A 159 -1.49 -6.87 9.64
C ILE A 159 -1.74 -7.66 8.34
N ALA A 160 -2.38 -8.81 8.42
CA ALA A 160 -2.68 -9.63 7.26
C ALA A 160 -3.63 -8.91 6.28
N ASN A 161 -4.65 -8.23 6.81
CA ASN A 161 -5.61 -7.49 6.00
C ASN A 161 -4.96 -6.30 5.28
N ILE A 162 -4.17 -5.46 5.99
CA ILE A 162 -3.50 -4.32 5.36
C ILE A 162 -2.41 -4.76 4.37
N ALA A 163 -1.80 -5.93 4.58
CA ALA A 163 -0.83 -6.49 3.65
C ALA A 163 -1.48 -7.05 2.39
N LYS A 164 -2.66 -7.67 2.50
CA LYS A 164 -3.49 -8.08 1.35
C LYS A 164 -3.98 -6.87 0.56
N ALA A 165 -4.44 -5.83 1.25
CA ALA A 165 -4.82 -4.56 0.65
C ALA A 165 -3.63 -3.74 0.16
N ARG A 166 -2.41 -4.29 0.19
CA ARG A 166 -1.17 -3.67 -0.32
C ARG A 166 -0.82 -2.34 0.35
N VAL A 167 -1.42 -2.03 1.49
CA VAL A 167 -1.02 -0.90 2.31
C VAL A 167 0.41 -1.08 2.80
N THR A 168 0.79 -2.29 3.20
CA THR A 168 2.16 -2.63 3.63
C THR A 168 2.77 -3.76 2.83
N THR A 169 4.07 -3.64 2.54
CA THR A 169 4.89 -4.71 1.98
C THR A 169 5.82 -5.34 3.03
N GLY A 170 6.07 -4.65 4.15
CA GLY A 170 7.04 -5.07 5.18
C GLY A 170 8.47 -4.69 4.82
N TYR A 171 9.44 -5.30 5.49
CA TYR A 171 10.87 -5.12 5.21
C TYR A 171 11.39 -6.28 4.35
N GLU A 172 11.94 -5.95 3.18
CA GLU A 172 12.54 -6.88 2.21
C GLU A 172 13.48 -7.90 2.88
N LYS A 173 14.44 -7.38 3.64
CA LYS A 173 15.44 -8.23 4.29
C LYS A 173 14.82 -9.01 5.44
N GLY A 174 14.56 -10.30 5.18
CA GLY A 174 14.06 -11.27 6.14
C GLY A 174 12.54 -11.38 6.19
N ASN A 175 11.81 -10.74 5.25
CA ASN A 175 10.34 -10.77 5.19
C ASN A 175 9.70 -10.48 6.57
N THR A 176 10.05 -9.32 7.16
CA THR A 176 9.60 -8.96 8.53
C THR A 176 8.65 -7.79 8.52
N PHE A 177 7.68 -7.76 9.44
CA PHE A 177 6.80 -6.62 9.67
C PHE A 177 7.25 -5.74 10.84
N ARG A 178 7.96 -6.28 11.82
CA ARG A 178 8.48 -5.58 13.02
C ARG A 178 7.37 -4.90 13.83
N PRO A 179 6.38 -5.65 14.33
CA PRO A 179 5.12 -5.10 14.83
C PRO A 179 5.27 -4.28 16.11
N ASN A 180 6.33 -4.55 16.89
CA ASN A 180 6.58 -3.89 18.18
C ASN A 180 7.46 -2.64 18.04
N GLY A 181 7.99 -2.35 16.85
CA GLY A 181 8.73 -1.12 16.59
C GLY A 181 7.80 0.08 16.48
N ASN A 182 8.27 1.26 16.90
CA ASN A 182 7.54 2.51 16.71
C ASN A 182 7.40 2.85 15.22
N THR A 183 6.25 3.39 14.87
CA THR A 183 5.97 3.90 13.52
C THR A 183 6.36 5.37 13.45
N THR A 184 7.12 5.77 12.43
CA THR A 184 7.43 7.19 12.19
C THR A 184 6.28 7.92 11.49
N ARG A 185 6.29 9.25 11.52
CA ARG A 185 5.33 10.09 10.79
C ARG A 185 5.36 9.82 9.28
N ALA A 186 6.54 9.64 8.69
CA ALA A 186 6.66 9.24 7.28
C ALA A 186 6.08 7.85 7.02
N GLN A 187 6.38 6.86 7.86
CA GLN A 187 5.82 5.51 7.70
C GLN A 187 4.30 5.50 7.78
N PHE A 188 3.72 6.20 8.76
CA PHE A 188 2.27 6.31 8.87
C PHE A 188 1.65 7.00 7.64
N SER A 189 2.30 8.05 7.13
CA SER A 189 1.86 8.77 5.92
C SER A 189 1.85 7.87 4.69
N VAL A 190 2.91 7.08 4.49
CA VAL A 190 2.99 6.12 3.38
C VAL A 190 1.87 5.09 3.47
N PHE A 191 1.64 4.52 4.65
CA PHE A 191 0.55 3.56 4.81
C PHE A 191 -0.83 4.20 4.61
N LEU A 192 -1.05 5.41 5.12
CA LEU A 192 -2.32 6.10 4.95
C LEU A 192 -2.58 6.51 3.49
N ALA A 193 -1.57 7.01 2.79
CA ALA A 193 -1.67 7.37 1.38
C ALA A 193 -2.05 6.16 0.52
N ARG A 194 -1.43 5.01 0.79
CA ARG A 194 -1.76 3.74 0.12
C ARG A 194 -3.16 3.24 0.43
N ALA A 195 -3.61 3.40 1.68
CA ALA A 195 -4.97 3.02 2.06
C ALA A 195 -6.05 3.90 1.41
N LEU A 196 -5.71 5.14 1.05
CA LEU A 196 -6.62 6.09 0.38
C LEU A 196 -6.66 5.94 -1.14
N ASP A 197 -5.66 5.28 -1.74
CA ASP A 197 -5.52 5.17 -3.17
C ASP A 197 -4.75 3.89 -3.55
N ASP A 198 -5.48 2.88 -4.02
CA ASP A 198 -4.89 1.64 -4.56
C ASP A 198 -4.05 1.89 -5.84
N SER A 199 -4.16 3.09 -6.43
CA SER A 199 -3.33 3.56 -7.55
C SER A 199 -2.20 4.52 -7.13
N SER A 200 -1.94 4.65 -5.82
CA SER A 200 -0.87 5.49 -5.24
C SER A 200 0.42 5.40 -6.08
N PRO A 201 1.15 6.52 -6.30
CA PRO A 201 2.34 6.57 -7.16
C PRO A 201 3.39 5.48 -6.89
N ALA A 202 3.56 5.07 -5.63
CA ALA A 202 4.42 3.96 -5.23
C ALA A 202 3.99 2.59 -5.81
N PHE A 203 2.73 2.44 -6.24
CA PHE A 203 2.18 1.27 -6.93
C PHE A 203 1.82 1.49 -8.40
N SER A 204 1.90 2.73 -8.90
CA SER A 204 1.65 3.06 -10.32
C SER A 204 2.63 2.38 -11.29
N ASN A 205 3.73 1.82 -10.77
CA ASN A 205 4.74 1.06 -11.51
C ASN A 205 4.75 -0.44 -11.17
N ILE A 206 3.69 -1.02 -10.59
CA ILE A 206 3.68 -2.48 -10.42
C ILE A 206 3.55 -3.16 -11.78
N ASP A 207 4.40 -4.14 -12.03
CA ASP A 207 4.33 -4.95 -13.24
C ASP A 207 2.95 -5.62 -13.37
N SER A 208 2.38 -5.60 -14.58
CA SER A 208 1.02 -6.10 -14.82
C SER A 208 0.87 -7.60 -14.49
N ALA A 209 1.93 -8.39 -14.61
CA ALA A 209 1.90 -9.79 -14.21
C ALA A 209 1.90 -9.93 -12.69
N ALA A 210 2.70 -9.15 -11.95
CA ALA A 210 2.61 -9.12 -10.49
C ALA A 210 1.23 -8.66 -10.01
N TYR A 211 0.67 -7.63 -10.66
CA TYR A 211 -0.67 -7.14 -10.35
C TYR A 211 -1.72 -8.25 -10.50
N LEU A 212 -1.80 -8.89 -11.67
CA LEU A 212 -2.80 -9.92 -11.92
C LEU A 212 -2.56 -11.17 -11.07
N ALA A 213 -1.31 -11.49 -10.76
CA ALA A 213 -0.98 -12.56 -9.82
C ALA A 213 -1.57 -12.29 -8.44
N LEU A 214 -1.39 -11.08 -7.91
CA LEU A 214 -1.95 -10.67 -6.62
C LEU A 214 -3.47 -10.73 -6.58
N GLU A 215 -4.14 -10.28 -7.64
CA GLU A 215 -5.60 -10.41 -7.79
C GLU A 215 -6.07 -11.87 -7.81
N SER A 216 -5.19 -12.79 -8.19
CA SER A 216 -5.49 -14.24 -8.25
C SER A 216 -5.26 -14.95 -6.90
N VAL A 217 -4.85 -14.26 -5.84
CA VAL A 217 -4.64 -14.87 -4.51
C VAL A 217 -5.99 -15.19 -3.86
N GLY A 218 -6.23 -16.47 -3.59
CA GLY A 218 -7.44 -16.98 -2.96
C GLY A 218 -7.67 -18.44 -3.31
N GLU A 219 -8.90 -18.93 -3.12
CA GLU A 219 -9.25 -20.30 -3.54
C GLU A 219 -9.02 -20.49 -5.05
N ASN A 220 -8.29 -21.54 -5.40
CA ASN A 220 -8.07 -21.91 -6.79
C ASN A 220 -9.31 -22.57 -7.40
N HIS A 221 -10.18 -21.76 -8.01
CA HIS A 221 -11.38 -22.25 -8.69
C HIS A 221 -11.12 -22.80 -10.10
N GLU A 222 -9.92 -22.62 -10.64
CA GLU A 222 -9.56 -22.95 -12.03
C GLU A 222 -8.76 -24.26 -12.14
N ASP A 223 -8.55 -24.97 -11.03
CA ASP A 223 -7.75 -26.20 -10.96
C ASP A 223 -6.33 -26.06 -11.55
N PHE A 224 -5.78 -24.84 -11.56
CA PHE A 224 -4.45 -24.59 -12.09
C PHE A 224 -3.38 -25.42 -11.37
N ILE A 225 -2.36 -25.88 -12.10
CA ILE A 225 -1.05 -26.10 -11.49
C ILE A 225 -0.24 -24.81 -11.56
N THR A 226 0.84 -24.72 -10.78
CA THR A 226 1.61 -23.48 -10.66
C THR A 226 2.12 -22.92 -11.99
N SER A 227 2.60 -23.79 -12.89
CA SER A 227 3.09 -23.35 -14.21
C SER A 227 1.96 -22.92 -15.15
N GLU A 228 0.73 -23.40 -14.96
CA GLU A 228 -0.45 -22.95 -15.70
C GLU A 228 -0.94 -21.59 -15.22
N LEU A 229 -0.89 -21.34 -13.91
CA LEU A 229 -1.15 -20.00 -13.37
C LEU A 229 -0.18 -18.97 -13.96
N VAL A 230 1.13 -19.29 -14.01
CA VAL A 230 2.14 -18.41 -14.63
C VAL A 230 1.82 -18.15 -16.10
N GLN A 231 1.44 -19.20 -16.85
CA GLN A 231 1.04 -19.06 -18.25
C GLN A 231 -0.20 -18.18 -18.42
N PHE A 232 -1.23 -18.40 -17.62
CA PHE A 232 -2.47 -17.61 -17.63
C PHE A 232 -2.18 -16.14 -17.37
N ILE A 233 -1.45 -15.83 -16.30
CA ILE A 233 -1.16 -14.47 -15.91
C ILE A 233 -0.37 -13.74 -16.99
N TYR A 234 0.68 -14.35 -17.56
CA TYR A 234 1.45 -13.71 -18.64
C TYR A 234 0.65 -13.53 -19.93
N THR A 235 -0.29 -14.45 -20.21
CA THR A 235 -1.19 -14.32 -21.37
C THR A 235 -2.13 -13.13 -21.18
N GLU A 236 -2.78 -13.03 -20.03
CA GLU A 236 -3.78 -11.98 -19.78
C GLU A 236 -3.16 -10.60 -19.52
N SER A 237 -2.06 -10.54 -18.75
CA SER A 237 -1.47 -9.26 -18.33
C SER A 237 -0.45 -8.68 -19.31
N LYS A 238 0.21 -9.54 -20.11
CA LYS A 238 1.30 -9.15 -21.01
C LYS A 238 1.08 -9.57 -22.46
N ASN A 239 -0.02 -10.26 -22.77
CA ASN A 239 -0.28 -10.84 -24.09
C ASN A 239 0.89 -11.73 -24.56
N LEU A 240 1.52 -12.45 -23.62
CA LEU A 240 2.67 -13.31 -23.86
C LEU A 240 2.29 -14.76 -23.53
N SER A 241 2.31 -15.63 -24.55
CA SER A 241 2.06 -17.06 -24.35
C SER A 241 3.33 -17.77 -23.90
N LEU A 242 3.40 -18.12 -22.62
CA LEU A 242 4.48 -18.95 -22.07
C LEU A 242 4.20 -20.45 -22.31
N PRO A 243 5.24 -21.31 -22.33
CA PRO A 243 5.07 -22.77 -22.32
C PRO A 243 4.29 -23.25 -21.10
N ARG A 244 3.65 -24.41 -21.20
CA ARG A 244 2.82 -24.95 -20.11
C ARG A 244 3.64 -25.51 -18.94
N SER A 245 4.85 -26.00 -19.19
CA SER A 245 5.70 -26.65 -18.17
C SER A 245 6.70 -25.67 -17.56
N ALA A 246 6.93 -25.76 -16.25
CA ALA A 246 7.95 -24.96 -15.58
C ALA A 246 9.36 -25.18 -16.17
N SER A 247 9.67 -26.40 -16.60
CA SER A 247 10.96 -26.73 -17.24
C SER A 247 11.16 -26.00 -18.57
N ASP A 248 10.11 -25.85 -19.37
CA ASP A 248 10.20 -25.11 -20.63
C ASP A 248 10.15 -23.59 -20.40
N GLN A 249 9.41 -23.14 -19.39
CA GLN A 249 9.41 -21.74 -18.96
C GLN A 249 10.81 -21.30 -18.49
N TRP A 250 11.54 -22.15 -17.76
CA TRP A 250 12.91 -21.89 -17.28
C TRP A 250 13.91 -21.62 -18.41
N LEU A 251 13.66 -22.15 -19.60
CA LEU A 251 14.52 -21.97 -20.76
C LEU A 251 14.31 -20.63 -21.48
N LEU A 252 13.36 -19.82 -21.02
CA LEU A 252 13.02 -18.52 -21.61
C LEU A 252 13.51 -17.35 -20.74
N GLY A 253 13.70 -16.21 -21.38
CA GLY A 253 14.04 -14.95 -20.71
C GLY A 253 15.52 -14.84 -20.33
N GLU A 254 15.82 -13.83 -19.51
CA GLU A 254 17.14 -13.59 -18.95
C GLU A 254 17.16 -14.03 -17.48
N SER A 255 18.26 -14.63 -17.04
CA SER A 255 18.43 -15.02 -15.64
C SER A 255 18.74 -13.79 -14.80
N VAL A 256 17.94 -13.60 -13.76
CA VAL A 256 18.08 -12.51 -12.78
C VAL A 256 18.49 -13.09 -11.44
N GLU A 257 19.47 -12.48 -10.77
CA GLU A 257 19.83 -12.87 -9.40
C GLU A 257 18.69 -12.49 -8.43
N GLN A 258 18.48 -13.28 -7.37
CA GLN A 258 17.35 -13.07 -6.45
C GLN A 258 17.32 -11.67 -5.81
N GLU A 259 18.49 -11.07 -5.56
CA GLU A 259 18.60 -9.71 -5.01
C GLU A 259 18.19 -8.62 -6.00
N HIS A 260 18.07 -8.96 -7.29
CA HIS A 260 17.64 -8.08 -8.36
C HIS A 260 16.23 -8.40 -8.88
N SER A 261 15.52 -9.36 -8.27
CA SER A 261 14.17 -9.73 -8.68
C SER A 261 13.20 -8.55 -8.61
N GLN A 262 12.45 -8.36 -9.69
CA GLN A 262 11.43 -7.33 -9.83
C GLN A 262 10.03 -7.94 -9.78
N PRO A 263 9.01 -7.19 -9.30
CA PRO A 263 7.62 -7.61 -9.44
C PRO A 263 7.33 -8.09 -10.86
N GLY A 264 6.71 -9.26 -10.98
CA GLY A 264 6.33 -9.87 -12.24
C GLY A 264 7.33 -10.89 -12.76
N ASP A 265 8.56 -10.92 -12.26
CA ASP A 265 9.55 -11.93 -12.64
C ASP A 265 9.04 -13.35 -12.37
N VAL A 266 9.35 -14.28 -13.27
CA VAL A 266 9.07 -15.71 -13.04
C VAL A 266 10.18 -16.30 -12.18
N VAL A 267 9.81 -16.78 -11.01
CA VAL A 267 10.72 -17.47 -10.07
C VAL A 267 10.53 -18.98 -10.19
N PHE A 268 11.57 -19.74 -9.89
CA PHE A 268 11.52 -21.20 -10.01
C PHE A 268 12.10 -21.89 -8.79
N PHE A 269 11.48 -23.01 -8.43
CA PHE A 269 11.78 -23.76 -7.21
C PHE A 269 11.94 -25.23 -7.54
N GLN A 270 12.98 -25.85 -6.97
CA GLN A 270 13.25 -27.26 -7.15
C GLN A 270 12.68 -28.06 -5.96
N GLY A 271 11.56 -28.73 -6.18
CA GLY A 271 11.02 -29.76 -5.28
C GLY A 271 11.27 -31.16 -5.86
N THR A 272 10.27 -32.05 -5.74
CA THR A 272 10.25 -33.31 -6.51
C THR A 272 10.25 -33.05 -8.02
N TYR A 273 9.61 -31.95 -8.44
CA TYR A 273 9.62 -31.44 -9.80
C TYR A 273 9.97 -29.95 -9.76
N LEU A 274 10.40 -29.40 -10.91
CA LEU A 274 10.59 -27.96 -11.05
C LEU A 274 9.22 -27.29 -11.08
N MET A 275 9.06 -26.23 -10.29
CA MET A 275 7.85 -25.39 -10.25
C MET A 275 8.24 -23.96 -10.59
N SER A 276 7.34 -23.23 -11.23
CA SER A 276 7.47 -21.80 -11.47
C SER A 276 6.48 -21.04 -10.58
N GLY A 277 6.67 -19.74 -10.40
CA GLY A 277 5.75 -18.84 -9.69
C GLY A 277 6.00 -17.41 -10.14
N ILE A 278 5.17 -16.47 -9.69
CA ILE A 278 5.33 -15.05 -10.03
C ILE A 278 5.81 -14.28 -8.81
N TYR A 279 6.97 -13.64 -8.93
CA TYR A 279 7.50 -12.77 -7.89
C TYR A 279 6.64 -11.52 -7.74
N ILE A 280 6.35 -11.15 -6.50
CA ILE A 280 5.57 -9.95 -6.19
C ILE A 280 6.47 -8.87 -5.63
N ASP A 281 6.97 -9.06 -4.42
CA ASP A 281 7.88 -8.14 -3.73
C ASP A 281 8.47 -8.86 -2.52
N ASN A 282 9.53 -8.33 -1.92
CA ASN A 282 10.00 -8.74 -0.59
C ASN A 282 10.20 -10.27 -0.39
N GLY A 283 10.61 -11.00 -1.43
CA GLY A 283 10.72 -12.46 -1.38
C GLY A 283 9.39 -13.22 -1.41
N ARG A 284 8.27 -12.51 -1.52
CA ARG A 284 6.94 -13.05 -1.77
C ARG A 284 6.77 -13.36 -3.24
N PHE A 285 6.13 -14.47 -3.50
CA PHE A 285 5.78 -14.93 -4.83
C PHE A 285 4.48 -15.72 -4.75
N ILE A 286 3.79 -15.82 -5.87
CA ILE A 286 2.50 -16.48 -5.96
C ILE A 286 2.67 -17.79 -6.70
N ILE A 287 2.15 -18.83 -6.05
CA ILE A 287 2.05 -20.19 -6.56
C ILE A 287 0.65 -20.72 -6.28
N VAL A 288 0.27 -21.75 -7.02
CA VAL A 288 -0.86 -22.62 -6.67
C VAL A 288 -0.39 -23.73 -5.75
N THR A 289 -1.17 -23.99 -4.69
CA THR A 289 -0.94 -25.10 -3.77
C THR A 289 -2.01 -26.18 -3.94
N SER A 290 -1.81 -27.35 -3.32
CA SER A 290 -2.80 -28.44 -3.37
C SER A 290 -4.11 -28.14 -2.65
N GLU A 291 -4.17 -27.06 -1.86
CA GLU A 291 -5.36 -26.66 -1.08
C GLU A 291 -6.05 -25.42 -1.69
N GLY A 292 -5.55 -24.90 -2.82
CA GLY A 292 -5.87 -23.58 -3.36
C GLY A 292 -4.71 -22.64 -3.11
#